data_AF-K9EW00-F1
#
_entry.id   AF-K9EW00-F1
#
_cell.length_a   1.000
_cell.length_b   1.000
_cell.length_c   1.000
_cell.angle_alpha   90.00
_cell.angle_beta   90.00
_cell.angle_gamma   90.00
#
_symmetry.space_group_name_H-M   'P 1'
#
loop_
_entity.id
_entity.type
_entity.pdbx_description
1 polymer ?
#
loop_
_entity_poly.entity_id
_entity_poly.type
_entity_poly.pdbx_seq_one_letter_code
_entity_poly.pdbx_strand_id
1 'polypeptide(L)' 'MHADSEKIKKLLEQNSQYHISKETGVNQSILSRVVSGERKIENLTFRVASVLTEYAEKIEKKEQS' A
#
# COMPACT_ATOMS: atom_id res chain seq x y z
N MET A 1 -7.43 4.37 12.10
CA MET A 1 -7.28 4.44 10.64
C MET A 1 -6.62 5.76 10.31
N HIS A 2 -5.37 5.72 9.86
CA HIS A 2 -4.61 6.86 9.36
C HIS A 2 -4.00 6.48 8.01
N ALA A 3 -3.73 7.47 7.17
CA ALA A 3 -3.13 7.28 5.87
C ALA A 3 -1.76 7.98 5.83
N ASP A 4 -0.73 7.24 5.45
CA ASP A 4 0.64 7.75 5.31
C ASP A 4 1.15 7.42 3.90
N SER A 5 1.26 8.45 3.06
CA SER A 5 1.69 8.30 1.67
C SER A 5 3.13 7.81 1.53
N GLU A 6 4.02 8.14 2.48
CA GLU A 6 5.41 7.70 2.42
C GLU A 6 5.52 6.22 2.73
N LYS A 7 4.78 5.73 3.73
CA LYS A 7 4.72 4.30 4.04
C LYS A 7 4.10 3.49 2.91
N ILE A 8 3.03 4.00 2.29
CA ILE A 8 2.41 3.36 1.12
C ILE A 8 3.41 3.29 -0.05
N LYS A 9 4.18 4.36 -0.28
CA LYS A 9 5.19 4.38 -1.34
C LYS A 9 6.27 3.33 -1.09
N LYS A 10 6.85 3.29 0.12
CA LYS A 10 7.86 2.28 0.51
C LYS A 10 7.32 0.86 0.35
N LEU A 11 6.10 0.63 0.81
CA LEU A 11 5.42 -0.66 0.67
C LEU A 11 5.36 -1.11 -0.80
N LEU A 12 4.96 -0.22 -1.70
CA LEU A 12 4.82 -0.52 -3.13
C LEU A 12 6.17 -0.72 -3.84
N GLU A 13 7.24 -0.12 -3.33
CA GLU A 13 8.61 -0.31 -3.84
C GLU A 13 9.23 -1.62 -3.33
N GLN A 14 8.92 -2.03 -2.09
CA GLN A 14 9.49 -3.20 -1.44
C GLN A 14 8.71 -4.50 -1.71
N ASN A 15 7.40 -4.42 -1.94
CA ASN A 15 6.52 -5.57 -2.06
C ASN A 15 5.82 -5.62 -3.42
N SER A 16 5.62 -6.84 -3.93
CA SER A 16 4.85 -7.01 -5.17
C SER A 16 3.38 -6.63 -4.96
N GLN A 17 2.81 -5.97 -5.97
CA GLN A 17 1.39 -5.57 -5.99
C GLN A 17 0.46 -6.78 -5.79
N TYR A 18 0.85 -7.95 -6.30
CA TYR A 18 0.12 -9.20 -6.11
C TYR A 18 0.09 -9.60 -4.63
N HIS A 19 1.23 -9.56 -3.94
CA HIS A 19 1.31 -9.91 -2.52
C HIS A 19 0.51 -8.93 -1.65
N ILE A 20 0.66 -7.63 -1.91
CA ILE A 20 -0.13 -6.59 -1.23
C ILE A 20 -1.62 -6.83 -1.46
N SER A 21 -2.05 -7.07 -2.70
CA SER A 21 -3.46 -7.30 -3.02
C SER A 21 -4.03 -8.51 -2.29
N LYS A 22 -3.27 -9.62 -2.22
CA LYS A 22 -3.67 -10.85 -1.54
C LYS A 22 -3.84 -10.65 -0.02
N GLU A 23 -2.93 -9.91 0.61
CA GLU A 23 -2.93 -9.71 2.07
C GLU A 23 -3.89 -8.60 2.52
N THR A 24 -4.06 -7.56 1.72
CA THR A 24 -4.86 -6.38 2.08
C THR A 24 -6.28 -6.38 1.52
N GLY A 25 -6.56 -7.22 0.52
CA GLY A 25 -7.80 -7.19 -0.24
C GLY A 25 -7.95 -5.97 -1.16
N VAL A 26 -6.94 -5.11 -1.25
CA VAL A 26 -6.93 -3.98 -2.20
C VAL A 26 -6.77 -4.53 -3.61
N ASN A 27 -7.57 -4.02 -4.56
CA ASN A 27 -7.54 -4.49 -5.94
C ASN A 27 -6.16 -4.22 -6.58
N GLN A 28 -5.55 -5.26 -7.15
CA GLN A 28 -4.24 -5.17 -7.81
C GLN A 28 -4.19 -4.12 -8.93
N SER A 29 -5.28 -3.92 -9.68
CA SER A 29 -5.36 -2.87 -10.70
C SER A 29 -5.23 -1.47 -10.12
N ILE A 30 -5.72 -1.22 -8.90
CA ILE A 30 -5.54 0.08 -8.22
C ILE A 30 -4.06 0.26 -7.90
N LEU A 31 -3.40 -0.77 -7.35
CA LEU A 31 -1.98 -0.73 -7.01
C LEU A 31 -1.12 -0.52 -8.27
N SER A 32 -1.45 -1.21 -9.36
CA SER A 32 -0.77 -1.08 -10.64
C SER A 32 -0.83 0.36 -11.19
N ARG A 33 -2.00 0.99 -11.15
CA ARG A 33 -2.16 2.41 -11.55
C ARG A 33 -1.39 3.38 -10.67
N VAL A 34 -1.24 3.07 -9.38
CA VAL A 34 -0.44 3.90 -8.48
C VAL A 34 1.04 3.76 -8.78
N VAL A 35 1.53 2.53 -8.95
CA VAL A 35 2.93 2.25 -9.26
C VAL A 35 3.32 2.76 -10.65
N SER A 36 2.41 2.70 -11.63
CA SER A 36 2.66 3.24 -12.97
C SER A 36 2.63 4.78 -13.05
N GLY A 37 2.22 5.45 -11.97
CA GLY A 37 2.06 6.90 -11.93
C GLY A 37 0.79 7.42 -12.60
N GLU A 38 -0.06 6.54 -13.15
CA GLU A 38 -1.38 6.90 -13.70
C GLU A 38 -2.29 7.51 -12.61
N ARG A 39 -2.13 7.05 -11.36
CA ARG A 39 -2.85 7.55 -10.19
C ARG A 39 -1.91 7.95 -9.08
N LYS A 40 -2.05 9.18 -8.57
CA LYS A 40 -1.34 9.61 -7.36
C LYS A 40 -1.85 8.89 -6.12
N ILE A 41 -0.96 8.62 -5.16
CA ILE A 41 -1.31 8.07 -3.83
C ILE A 41 -2.31 8.99 -3.13
N GLU A 42 -2.18 10.31 -3.31
CA GLU A 42 -3.09 11.36 -2.82
C GLU A 42 -4.54 11.17 -3.28
N ASN A 43 -4.74 10.54 -4.45
CA ASN A 43 -6.05 10.30 -5.04
C ASN A 43 -6.64 8.94 -4.62
N LEU A 44 -6.01 8.21 -3.69
CA LEU A 44 -6.57 7.00 -3.10
C LEU A 44 -7.70 7.36 -2.13
N THR A 45 -8.67 6.46 -2.00
CA THR A 45 -9.68 6.63 -0.95
C THR A 45 -9.02 6.46 0.41
N PHE A 46 -9.49 7.22 1.41
CA PHE A 46 -8.96 7.15 2.77
C PHE A 46 -8.92 5.71 3.31
N ARG A 47 -9.92 4.90 2.97
CA ARG A 47 -9.98 3.47 3.33
C ARG A 47 -8.84 2.67 2.72
N VAL A 48 -8.59 2.81 1.42
CA VAL A 48 -7.50 2.08 0.73
C VAL A 48 -6.15 2.55 1.26
N ALA A 49 -5.96 3.87 1.41
CA ALA A 49 -4.74 4.41 1.95
C ALA A 49 -4.47 3.94 3.40
N SER A 50 -5.51 3.88 4.23
CA SER A 50 -5.38 3.38 5.61
C SER A 50 -5.00 1.90 5.65
N VAL A 51 -5.66 1.07 4.85
CA VAL A 51 -5.35 -0.37 4.77
C VAL A 51 -3.91 -0.62 4.31
N LEU A 52 -3.44 0.13 3.30
CA LEU A 52 -2.06 0.02 2.81
C LEU A 52 -1.05 0.50 3.87
N THR A 53 -1.38 1.55 4.62
CA THR A 53 -0.54 2.06 5.71
C THR A 53 -0.42 1.05 6.83
N GLU A 54 -1.54 0.48 7.29
CA GLU A 54 -1.58 -0.54 8.35
C GLU A 54 -0.80 -1.80 7.93
N TYR A 55 -0.89 -2.19 6.65
CA TYR A 55 -0.12 -3.31 6.12
C TYR A 55 1.38 -3.02 6.06
N ALA A 56 1.78 -1.82 5.63
CA ALA A 56 3.18 -1.39 5.64
C ALA A 56 3.77 -1.47 7.05
N GLU A 57 3.06 -0.94 8.06
CA GLU A 57 3.49 -1.00 9.47
C GLU A 57 3.58 -2.43 10.01
N LYS A 58 2.69 -3.32 9.56
CA LYS A 58 2.70 -4.74 9.95
C LYS A 58 3.94 -5.46 9.39
N ILE A 59 4.36 -5.15 8.18
CA ILE A 59 5.55 -5.74 7.57
C ILE A 59 6.82 -5.17 8.23
N GLU A 60 6.89 -3.85 8.44
CA GLU A 60 8.01 -3.22 9.14
C GLU A 60 8.24 -3.82 10.54
N LYS A 61 7.17 -4.11 11.29
CA LYS A 61 7.27 -4.77 12.60
C LYS A 61 7.73 -6.23 12.51
N LYS A 62 7.37 -6.95 11.44
CA LYS A 62 7.77 -8.34 11.24
C LYS A 62 9.24 -8.49 10.85
N GLU A 63 9.79 -7.55 10.08
CA GLU A 63 11.21 -7.60 9.68
C GLU A 63 12.18 -7.27 10.83
N GLN A 64 11.67 -6.73 11.94
CA GLN A 64 12.46 -6.40 13.14
C GLN A 64 12.38 -7.47 14.26
N SER A 65 11.74 -8.61 14.02
CA SER A 65 11.57 -9.70 15.00
C SER A 65 12.39 -10.94 14.67
#